data_AF-A0A7W2STE6-F1
#
_entry.id   AF-A0A7W2STE6-F1
#
_cell.length_a   1.000
_cell.length_b   1.000
_cell.length_c   1.000
_cell.angle_alpha   90.00
_cell.angle_beta   90.00
_cell.angle_gamma   90.00
#
_symmetry.space_group_name_H-M   'P 1'
#
loop_
_entity.id
_entity.type
_entity.pdbx_description
1 polymer ?
#
loop_
_entity_poly.entity_id
_entity_poly.type
_entity_poly.pdbx_seq_one_letter_code
_entity_poly.pdbx_strand_id
1 'polypeptide(L)'
;MTDNVAQVSIVAPIPTAVIEPAEPLTLTQRIDTDEGLKAKRKLLTVVSLILLAISFSGAKVVEANTFIMKISFTNQNGIAYLLLLSIAFLMIRYYNYARPYHDELYKAWTKRMLYDDYFYSYHDYADDVEGLIKDLYPENLIEDIHQHHCNDLEKKYRCSWLLGRHVDFTWSEEHGHEQWATVNLMRIKNDEAKNKDKTIVKNGINLKAYFKILSCELKYQASSFFTHRENLDILAPYFLGCFSILSFIYNKKIIEILKGFSS
;
A
#
# COMPACT_ATOMS: atom_id res chain seq x y z
N MET A 1 61.24 63.77 4.83
CA MET A 1 61.16 62.32 4.54
C MET A 1 60.14 61.75 5.51
N THR A 2 58.93 61.53 5.01
CA THR A 2 57.73 61.16 5.76
C THR A 2 57.18 59.91 5.10
N ASP A 3 57.37 58.75 5.73
CA ASP A 3 56.82 57.48 5.25
C ASP A 3 55.53 57.17 6.00
N ASN A 4 54.41 57.30 5.28
CA ASN A 4 53.08 56.88 5.70
C ASN A 4 52.92 55.39 5.39
N VAL A 5 52.82 54.56 6.44
CA VAL A 5 52.50 53.13 6.32
C VAL A 5 50.98 52.98 6.25
N ALA A 6 50.48 52.63 5.06
CA ALA A 6 49.08 52.30 4.83
C ALA A 6 48.70 51.00 5.56
N GLN A 7 47.68 51.05 6.42
CA GLN A 7 47.10 49.88 7.06
C GLN A 7 46.20 49.14 6.06
N VAL A 8 46.57 47.89 5.74
CA VAL A 8 45.75 46.97 4.93
C VAL A 8 44.70 46.34 5.85
N SER A 9 43.43 46.67 5.61
CA SER A 9 42.29 46.06 6.29
C SER A 9 42.08 44.64 5.74
N ILE A 10 42.34 43.63 6.56
CA ILE A 10 42.08 42.23 6.23
C ILE A 10 40.59 41.97 6.42
N VAL A 11 39.85 41.91 5.32
CA VAL A 11 38.45 41.48 5.30
C VAL A 11 38.41 39.99 5.63
N ALA A 12 37.77 39.63 6.74
CA ALA A 12 37.57 38.24 7.13
C ALA A 12 36.70 37.51 6.08
N PRO A 13 37.00 36.24 5.74
CA PRO A 13 36.18 35.47 4.81
C PRO A 13 34.78 35.23 5.41
N ILE A 14 33.76 35.42 4.57
CA ILE A 14 32.36 35.14 4.89
C ILE A 14 32.23 33.65 5.24
N PRO A 15 31.60 33.28 6.38
CA PRO A 15 31.40 31.88 6.71
C PRO A 15 30.50 31.23 5.66
N THR A 16 31.02 30.20 5.00
CA THR A 16 30.26 29.31 4.12
C THR A 16 29.12 28.73 4.94
N ALA A 17 27.88 29.11 4.62
CA ALA A 17 26.70 28.51 5.22
C ALA A 17 26.76 26.99 5.01
N VAL A 18 26.80 26.26 6.13
CA VAL A 18 26.66 24.81 6.14
C VAL A 18 25.24 24.53 5.63
N ILE A 19 25.13 24.09 4.38
CA ILE A 19 23.87 23.59 3.83
C ILE A 19 23.61 22.27 4.55
N GLU A 20 22.81 22.31 5.61
CA GLU A 20 22.28 21.11 6.24
C GLU A 20 21.58 20.26 5.15
N PRO A 21 21.84 18.94 5.08
CA PRO A 21 21.17 18.09 4.11
C PRO A 21 19.67 18.12 4.40
N ALA A 22 18.89 18.49 3.38
CA ALA A 22 17.43 18.59 3.48
C ALA A 22 16.85 17.30 4.06
N GLU A 23 16.05 17.43 5.12
CA GLU A 23 15.36 16.29 5.73
C GLU A 23 14.56 15.50 4.67
N PRO A 24 14.55 14.17 4.74
CA PRO A 24 13.80 13.36 3.78
C PRO A 24 12.32 13.71 3.86
N LEU A 25 11.75 14.12 2.72
CA LEU A 25 10.33 14.47 2.62
C LEU A 25 9.44 13.33 3.12
N THR A 26 8.44 13.68 3.92
CA THR A 26 7.41 12.74 4.38
C THR A 26 6.63 12.15 3.19
N LEU A 27 6.04 10.96 3.36
CA LEU A 27 5.24 10.29 2.32
C LEU A 27 4.15 11.22 1.76
N THR A 28 3.47 11.95 2.64
CA THR A 28 2.44 12.94 2.28
C THR A 28 3.00 14.01 1.36
N GLN A 29 4.14 14.61 1.71
CA GLN A 29 4.79 15.65 0.91
C GLN A 29 5.24 15.11 -0.45
N ARG A 30 5.71 13.87 -0.53
CA ARG A 30 6.08 13.25 -1.81
C ARG A 30 4.86 13.08 -2.72
N ILE A 31 3.75 12.58 -2.20
CA ILE A 31 2.47 12.49 -2.94
C ILE A 31 1.99 13.89 -3.37
N ASP A 32 2.09 14.87 -2.48
CA ASP A 32 1.66 16.24 -2.71
C ASP A 32 2.62 17.07 -3.58
N THR A 33 3.80 16.57 -3.94
CA THR A 33 4.74 17.24 -4.87
C THR A 33 4.81 16.52 -6.21
N ASP A 34 4.27 15.31 -6.31
CA ASP A 34 4.25 14.53 -7.54
C ASP A 34 3.19 15.06 -8.54
N GLU A 35 3.63 15.98 -9.38
CA GLU A 35 2.80 16.57 -10.44
C GLU A 35 2.30 15.52 -11.45
N GLY A 36 3.07 14.45 -11.68
CA GLY A 36 2.67 13.34 -12.54
C GLY A 36 1.45 12.62 -11.97
N LEU A 37 1.55 12.20 -10.71
CA LEU A 37 0.46 11.53 -9.99
C LEU A 37 -0.77 12.43 -9.87
N LYS A 38 -0.59 13.70 -9.49
CA LYS A 38 -1.70 14.67 -9.39
C LYS A 38 -2.45 14.86 -10.70
N ALA A 39 -1.73 15.04 -11.80
CA ALA A 39 -2.35 15.25 -13.10
C ALA A 39 -3.17 14.03 -13.53
N LYS A 40 -2.67 12.81 -13.33
CA LYS A 40 -3.40 11.58 -13.65
C LYS A 40 -4.58 11.35 -12.72
N ARG A 41 -4.41 11.60 -11.42
CA ARG A 41 -5.50 11.58 -10.43
C ARG A 41 -6.64 12.51 -10.82
N LYS A 42 -6.33 13.76 -11.15
CA LYS A 42 -7.32 14.76 -11.56
C LYS A 42 -8.05 14.33 -12.82
N LEU A 43 -7.31 13.86 -13.83
CA LEU A 43 -7.90 13.40 -15.08
C LEU A 43 -8.84 12.20 -14.88
N LEU A 44 -8.40 11.17 -14.15
CA LEU A 44 -9.23 10.00 -13.83
C LEU A 44 -10.49 10.41 -13.07
N THR A 45 -10.35 11.30 -12.08
CA THR A 45 -11.48 11.80 -11.28
C THR A 45 -12.49 12.54 -12.15
N VAL A 46 -12.05 13.49 -12.96
CA VAL A 46 -12.93 14.30 -13.82
C VAL A 46 -13.65 13.42 -14.84
N VAL A 47 -12.94 12.53 -15.54
CA VAL A 47 -13.56 11.65 -16.55
C VAL A 47 -14.57 10.70 -15.89
N SER A 48 -14.24 10.18 -14.72
CA SER A 48 -15.15 9.30 -13.97
C SER A 48 -16.40 10.03 -13.48
N LEU A 49 -16.27 11.28 -13.01
CA LEU A 49 -17.42 12.12 -12.65
C LEU A 49 -18.30 12.46 -13.86
N ILE A 50 -17.72 12.71 -15.04
CA ILE A 50 -18.49 12.96 -16.26
C ILE A 50 -19.35 11.74 -16.61
N LEU A 51 -18.75 10.54 -16.63
CA LEU A 51 -19.52 9.31 -16.91
C LEU A 51 -20.58 9.05 -15.84
N LEU A 52 -20.28 9.32 -14.58
CA LEU A 52 -21.22 9.19 -13.48
C LEU A 52 -22.42 10.15 -13.66
N ALA A 53 -22.14 11.41 -14.00
CA ALA A 53 -23.16 12.42 -14.24
C ALA A 53 -24.05 12.05 -15.44
N ILE A 54 -23.48 11.59 -16.55
CA ILE A 54 -24.25 11.10 -17.72
C ILE A 54 -25.12 9.91 -17.33
N SER A 55 -24.58 8.98 -16.54
CA SER A 55 -25.30 7.77 -16.12
C SER A 55 -26.50 8.11 -15.23
N PHE A 56 -26.34 8.97 -14.22
CA PHE A 56 -27.43 9.33 -13.31
C PHE A 56 -28.44 10.31 -13.89
N SER A 57 -28.00 11.30 -14.67
CA SER A 57 -28.90 12.32 -15.22
C SER A 57 -29.72 11.82 -16.41
N GLY A 58 -29.28 10.74 -17.06
CA GLY A 58 -29.81 10.35 -18.37
C GLY A 58 -29.57 11.42 -19.45
N ALA A 59 -28.66 12.37 -19.19
CA ALA A 59 -28.37 13.46 -20.11
C ALA A 59 -27.83 12.90 -21.42
N LYS A 60 -28.47 13.29 -22.52
CA LYS A 60 -28.02 12.98 -23.87
C LYS A 60 -27.11 14.11 -24.33
N VAL A 61 -25.89 13.77 -24.75
CA VAL A 61 -25.01 14.72 -25.42
C VAL A 61 -25.51 14.89 -26.85
N VAL A 62 -26.35 15.90 -27.08
CA VAL A 62 -26.99 16.13 -28.38
C VAL A 62 -26.07 16.91 -29.32
N GLU A 63 -25.37 17.93 -28.81
CA GLU A 63 -24.41 18.75 -29.58
C GLU A 63 -23.18 19.05 -28.73
N ALA A 64 -21.98 18.95 -29.33
CA ALA A 64 -20.77 19.54 -28.78
C ALA A 64 -20.41 20.79 -29.60
N ASN A 65 -20.48 21.96 -28.96
CA ASN A 65 -19.96 23.20 -29.53
C ASN A 65 -18.45 23.21 -29.38
N THR A 66 -17.75 22.69 -30.40
CA THR A 66 -16.34 23.05 -30.58
C THR A 66 -16.30 24.38 -31.31
N PHE A 67 -15.41 25.30 -30.91
CA PHE A 67 -15.39 26.73 -31.27
C PHE A 67 -15.59 27.09 -32.77
N ILE A 68 -15.44 26.12 -33.70
CA ILE A 68 -15.57 26.30 -35.15
C ILE A 68 -16.57 25.30 -35.78
N MET A 69 -17.03 24.26 -35.07
CA MET A 69 -17.86 23.19 -35.63
C MET A 69 -18.82 22.58 -34.61
N LYS A 70 -20.09 22.42 -34.99
CA LYS A 70 -21.08 21.64 -34.24
C LYS A 70 -20.95 20.17 -34.60
N ILE A 71 -20.58 19.34 -33.63
CA ILE A 71 -20.55 17.88 -33.82
C ILE A 71 -21.86 17.32 -33.25
N SER A 72 -22.69 16.74 -34.11
CA SER A 72 -23.86 15.95 -33.71
C SER A 72 -23.49 14.47 -33.63
N PHE A 73 -23.92 13.80 -32.58
CA PHE A 73 -23.55 12.41 -32.34
C PHE A 73 -24.64 11.46 -32.82
N THR A 74 -24.37 10.73 -33.91
CA THR A 74 -25.29 9.72 -34.46
C THR A 74 -25.48 8.54 -33.50
N ASN A 75 -24.45 8.20 -32.72
CA ASN A 75 -24.50 7.16 -31.68
C ASN A 75 -24.17 7.77 -30.31
N GLN A 76 -25.21 8.26 -29.63
CA GLN A 76 -25.10 8.91 -28.30
C GLN A 76 -24.49 7.98 -27.24
N ASN A 77 -24.75 6.67 -27.33
CA ASN A 77 -24.17 5.68 -26.42
C ASN A 77 -22.67 5.47 -26.66
N GLY A 78 -22.18 5.77 -27.87
CA GLY A 78 -20.77 5.64 -28.23
C GLY A 78 -19.84 6.46 -27.33
N ILE A 79 -20.27 7.67 -26.94
CA ILE A 79 -19.49 8.53 -26.03
C ILE A 79 -19.34 7.88 -24.66
N ALA A 80 -20.41 7.30 -24.12
CA ALA A 80 -20.36 6.66 -22.80
C ALA A 80 -19.44 5.42 -22.80
N TYR A 81 -19.46 4.62 -23.86
CA TYR A 81 -18.51 3.52 -24.02
C TYR A 81 -17.06 3.99 -24.18
N LEU A 82 -16.82 5.08 -24.91
CA LEU A 82 -15.48 5.69 -25.01
C LEU A 82 -14.98 6.22 -23.67
N LEU A 83 -15.86 6.83 -22.86
CA LEU A 83 -15.53 7.26 -21.50
C LEU A 83 -15.23 6.07 -20.60
N LEU A 84 -16.00 4.98 -20.68
CA LEU A 84 -15.74 3.76 -19.93
C LEU A 84 -14.36 3.16 -20.27
N LEU A 85 -14.03 3.05 -21.57
CA LEU A 85 -12.72 2.60 -22.01
C LEU A 85 -11.60 3.55 -21.55
N SER A 86 -11.86 4.85 -21.60
CA SER A 86 -10.92 5.88 -21.13
C SER A 86 -10.66 5.76 -19.63
N ILE A 87 -11.70 5.51 -18.81
CA ILE A 87 -11.55 5.28 -17.37
C ILE A 87 -10.73 4.02 -17.11
N ALA A 88 -11.02 2.91 -17.81
CA ALA A 88 -10.23 1.68 -17.68
C ALA A 88 -8.74 1.91 -17.99
N PHE A 89 -8.46 2.59 -19.10
CA PHE A 89 -7.10 2.98 -19.47
C PHE A 89 -6.46 3.91 -18.43
N LEU A 90 -7.19 4.91 -17.94
CA LEU A 90 -6.70 5.86 -16.95
C LEU A 90 -6.44 5.23 -15.59
N MET A 91 -7.22 4.23 -15.18
CA MET A 91 -6.95 3.45 -13.96
C MET A 91 -5.64 2.69 -14.07
N ILE A 92 -5.39 2.00 -15.18
CA ILE A 92 -4.12 1.31 -15.43
C ILE A 92 -2.97 2.31 -15.42
N ARG A 93 -3.14 3.44 -16.12
CA ARG A 93 -2.11 4.47 -16.18
C ARG A 93 -1.85 5.06 -14.80
N TYR A 94 -2.88 5.36 -14.03
CA TYR A 94 -2.76 5.90 -12.68
C TYR A 94 -2.04 4.92 -11.74
N TYR A 95 -2.34 3.62 -11.85
CA TYR A 95 -1.64 2.56 -11.11
C TYR A 95 -0.14 2.56 -11.33
N ASN A 96 0.32 2.74 -12.57
CA ASN A 96 1.74 2.79 -12.84
C ASN A 96 2.46 3.95 -12.13
N TYR A 97 1.79 5.09 -11.88
CA TYR A 97 2.34 6.20 -11.10
C TYR A 97 2.17 6.01 -9.59
N ALA A 98 1.05 5.40 -9.17
CA ALA A 98 0.72 5.20 -7.76
C ALA A 98 1.50 4.02 -7.12
N ARG A 99 2.03 3.09 -7.93
CA ARG A 99 2.71 1.87 -7.50
C ARG A 99 3.77 2.06 -6.39
N PRO A 100 4.77 2.97 -6.51
CA PRO A 100 5.76 3.15 -5.45
C PRO A 100 5.11 3.52 -4.11
N TYR A 101 4.05 4.34 -4.14
CA TYR A 101 3.33 4.72 -2.93
C TYR A 101 2.50 3.58 -2.36
N HIS A 102 1.91 2.72 -3.21
CA HIS A 102 1.27 1.48 -2.74
C HIS A 102 2.27 0.57 -2.03
N ASP A 103 3.48 0.42 -2.56
CA ASP A 103 4.53 -0.41 -1.97
C ASP A 103 4.99 0.14 -0.61
N GLU A 104 5.11 1.46 -0.49
CA GLU A 104 5.47 2.12 0.77
C GLU A 104 4.36 2.02 1.83
N LEU A 105 3.11 2.26 1.43
CA LEU A 105 1.96 2.07 2.31
C LEU A 105 1.86 0.62 2.76
N TYR A 106 2.10 -0.32 1.84
CA TYR A 106 2.13 -1.75 2.14
C TYR A 106 3.18 -2.08 3.20
N LYS A 107 4.42 -1.62 3.01
CA LYS A 107 5.49 -1.79 3.99
C LYS A 107 5.12 -1.17 5.35
N ALA A 108 4.51 0.01 5.35
CA ALA A 108 4.16 0.72 6.58
C ALA A 108 3.09 0.01 7.41
N TRP A 109 2.03 -0.53 6.81
CA TRP A 109 1.01 -1.26 7.56
C TRP A 109 1.45 -2.68 7.93
N THR A 110 2.18 -3.37 7.05
CA THR A 110 2.69 -4.72 7.34
C THR A 110 3.73 -4.70 8.46
N LYS A 111 4.62 -3.70 8.50
CA LYS A 111 5.55 -3.51 9.61
C LYS A 111 4.79 -3.41 10.93
N ARG A 112 3.79 -2.52 11.02
CA ARG A 112 2.95 -2.36 12.23
C ARG A 112 2.20 -3.64 12.61
N MET A 113 1.75 -4.42 11.64
CA MET A 113 1.10 -5.71 11.89
C MET A 113 2.08 -6.74 12.49
N LEU A 114 3.33 -6.80 12.00
CA LEU A 114 4.33 -7.74 12.51
C LEU A 114 4.79 -7.42 13.94
N TYR A 115 4.59 -6.19 14.41
CA TYR A 115 4.83 -5.76 15.80
C TYR A 115 3.59 -5.90 16.71
N ASP A 116 2.46 -6.37 16.20
CA ASP A 116 1.30 -6.71 17.05
C ASP A 116 1.66 -7.91 17.93
N ASP A 117 1.22 -7.90 19.19
CA ASP A 117 1.50 -8.95 20.19
C ASP A 117 1.16 -10.37 19.67
N TYR A 118 0.18 -10.48 18.76
CA TYR A 118 -0.14 -11.76 18.12
C TYR A 118 1.00 -12.31 17.27
N PHE A 119 1.72 -11.44 16.56
CA PHE A 119 2.83 -11.82 15.69
C PHE A 119 4.15 -11.85 16.45
N TYR A 120 4.39 -10.87 17.32
CA TYR A 120 5.63 -10.74 18.05
C TYR A 120 5.38 -10.06 19.40
N SER A 121 5.73 -10.74 20.47
CA SER A 121 5.76 -10.19 21.83
C SER A 121 7.12 -10.50 22.45
N TYR A 122 7.69 -9.55 23.19
CA TYR A 122 8.95 -9.72 23.90
C TYR A 122 8.69 -9.53 25.38
N HIS A 123 9.07 -10.53 26.20
CA HIS A 123 8.93 -10.46 27.65
C HIS A 123 10.26 -10.10 28.30
N ASP A 124 10.42 -8.83 28.69
CA ASP A 124 11.65 -8.29 29.31
C ASP A 124 12.16 -9.10 30.51
N TYR A 125 11.26 -9.76 31.26
CA TYR A 125 11.61 -10.50 32.47
C TYR A 125 12.07 -11.94 32.22
N ALA A 126 11.63 -12.54 31.10
CA ALA A 126 11.95 -13.93 30.77
C ALA A 126 13.07 -14.04 29.73
N ASP A 127 13.49 -12.91 29.14
CA ASP A 127 14.32 -12.85 27.94
C ASP A 127 13.84 -13.83 26.86
N ASP A 128 12.51 -13.92 26.73
CA ASP A 128 11.87 -14.83 25.79
C ASP A 128 10.96 -14.07 24.83
N VAL A 129 11.03 -14.50 23.58
CA VAL A 129 10.15 -14.04 22.51
C VAL A 129 8.95 -14.96 22.47
N GLU A 130 7.76 -14.41 22.33
CA GLU A 130 6.53 -15.16 22.08
C GLU A 130 5.84 -14.65 20.82
N GLY A 131 4.84 -15.40 20.36
CA GLY A 131 4.00 -15.02 19.23
C GLY A 131 4.29 -15.83 17.97
N LEU A 132 3.41 -15.63 16.98
CA LEU A 132 3.35 -16.46 15.79
C LEU A 132 4.66 -16.49 15.00
N ILE A 133 5.46 -15.41 15.04
CA ILE A 133 6.73 -15.35 14.31
C ILE A 133 7.75 -16.35 14.85
N LYS A 134 7.82 -16.56 16.17
CA LYS A 134 8.74 -17.56 16.76
C LYS A 134 8.35 -18.97 16.35
N ASP A 135 7.05 -19.28 16.36
CA ASP A 135 6.53 -20.59 15.93
C ASP A 135 6.81 -20.89 14.43
N LEU A 136 7.12 -19.85 13.67
CA LEU A 136 7.42 -19.91 12.24
C LEU A 136 8.91 -19.86 11.91
N TYR A 137 9.80 -19.81 12.90
CA TYR A 137 11.23 -19.82 12.63
C TYR A 137 11.63 -21.09 11.87
N PRO A 138 12.35 -20.96 10.74
CA PRO A 138 12.86 -22.12 10.04
C PRO A 138 13.97 -22.79 10.87
N GLU A 139 14.14 -24.10 10.69
CA GLU A 139 15.06 -24.90 11.52
C GLU A 139 16.49 -24.37 11.48
N ASN A 140 16.96 -23.90 10.32
CA ASN A 140 18.28 -23.28 10.18
C ASN A 140 18.42 -21.97 10.96
N LEU A 141 17.38 -21.11 10.99
CA LEU A 141 17.42 -19.90 11.81
C LEU A 141 17.47 -20.24 13.30
N ILE A 142 16.77 -21.29 13.73
CA ILE A 142 16.81 -21.73 15.13
C ILE A 142 18.23 -22.20 15.48
N GLU A 143 18.85 -23.03 14.64
CA GLU A 143 20.22 -23.47 14.83
C GLU A 143 21.20 -22.29 14.89
N ASP A 144 21.06 -21.34 13.96
CA ASP A 144 21.91 -20.16 13.90
C ASP A 144 21.74 -19.27 15.13
N ILE A 145 20.51 -19.01 15.61
CA ILE A 145 20.28 -18.23 16.84
C ILE A 145 20.92 -18.90 18.08
N HIS A 146 20.93 -20.24 18.14
CA HIS A 146 21.51 -20.96 19.27
C HIS A 146 23.03 -21.07 19.20
N GLN A 147 23.61 -21.16 18.00
CA GLN A 147 25.04 -21.39 17.78
C GLN A 147 25.83 -20.11 17.55
N HIS A 148 25.20 -19.10 16.95
CA HIS A 148 25.82 -17.86 16.53
C HIS A 148 24.96 -16.68 17.04
N HIS A 149 25.59 -15.62 17.53
CA HIS A 149 24.86 -14.41 17.87
C HIS A 149 24.32 -13.78 16.58
N CYS A 150 23.04 -13.99 16.30
CA CYS A 150 22.35 -13.39 15.16
C CYS A 150 22.16 -11.89 15.43
N ASN A 151 22.90 -11.05 14.72
CA ASN A 151 22.92 -9.61 14.97
C ASN A 151 21.74 -8.87 14.33
N ASP A 152 21.32 -9.27 13.12
CA ASP A 152 20.24 -8.61 12.38
C ASP A 152 19.23 -9.63 11.87
N LEU A 153 18.03 -9.67 12.46
CA LEU A 153 16.89 -10.48 11.99
C LEU A 153 15.82 -9.57 11.40
N GLU A 154 15.72 -9.53 10.06
CA GLU A 154 14.65 -8.83 9.35
C GLU A 154 13.48 -9.77 9.04
N LYS A 155 12.26 -9.26 9.25
CA LYS A 155 11.00 -9.98 9.03
C LYS A 155 10.15 -9.21 8.03
N LYS A 156 9.76 -9.85 6.93
CA LYS A 156 8.97 -9.22 5.87
C LYS A 156 7.73 -10.02 5.53
N TYR A 157 6.58 -9.37 5.59
CA TYR A 157 5.31 -9.99 5.24
C TYR A 157 5.03 -9.87 3.74
N ARG A 158 4.69 -10.98 3.09
CA ARG A 158 4.37 -11.04 1.65
C ARG A 158 3.02 -11.68 1.40
N CYS A 159 2.11 -10.92 0.79
CA CYS A 159 0.89 -11.47 0.19
C CYS A 159 1.19 -12.04 -1.20
N SER A 160 0.81 -13.29 -1.42
CA SER A 160 0.73 -13.92 -2.74
C SER A 160 -0.72 -13.91 -3.25
N TRP A 161 -0.93 -14.34 -4.49
CA TRP A 161 -2.21 -14.28 -5.18
C TRP A 161 -3.34 -14.93 -4.34
N LEU A 162 -4.37 -14.13 -4.06
CA LEU A 162 -5.59 -14.37 -3.26
C LEU A 162 -5.40 -14.93 -1.84
N LEU A 163 -4.77 -16.09 -1.65
CA LEU A 163 -4.72 -16.79 -0.36
C LEU A 163 -3.30 -17.11 0.13
N GLY A 164 -2.29 -17.05 -0.74
CA GLY A 164 -0.91 -17.30 -0.28
C GLY A 164 -0.47 -16.15 0.64
N ARG A 165 0.00 -16.49 1.84
CA ARG A 165 0.57 -15.54 2.80
C ARG A 165 1.88 -16.10 3.31
N HIS A 166 2.93 -15.29 3.23
CA HIS A 166 4.28 -15.72 3.52
C HIS A 166 4.97 -14.71 4.44
N VAL A 167 5.87 -15.21 5.28
CA VAL A 167 6.83 -14.41 6.02
C VAL A 167 8.21 -14.76 5.48
N ASP A 168 8.90 -13.77 4.96
CA ASP A 168 10.30 -13.85 4.57
C ASP A 168 11.14 -13.45 5.78
N PHE A 169 12.08 -14.31 6.15
CA PHE A 169 13.09 -14.08 7.16
C PHE A 169 14.42 -13.85 6.46
N THR A 170 15.14 -12.82 6.86
CA THR A 170 16.50 -12.53 6.42
C THR A 170 17.36 -12.30 7.64
N TRP A 171 18.49 -13.00 7.73
CA TRP A 171 19.42 -12.84 8.83
C TRP A 171 20.87 -12.92 8.37
N SER A 172 21.75 -12.25 9.10
CA SER A 172 23.18 -12.27 8.85
C SER A 172 23.90 -13.13 9.88
N GLU A 173 24.79 -13.99 9.39
CA GLU A 173 25.77 -14.66 10.25
C GLU A 173 26.91 -13.71 10.63
N GLU A 174 27.63 -14.04 11.70
CA GLU A 174 28.82 -13.30 12.16
C GLU A 174 29.89 -13.12 11.07
N HIS A 175 29.93 -14.03 10.07
CA HIS A 175 30.86 -14.00 8.94
C HIS A 175 30.36 -13.15 7.75
N GLY A 176 29.22 -12.46 7.89
CA GLY A 176 28.69 -11.53 6.88
C GLY A 176 27.93 -12.19 5.72
N HIS A 177 27.60 -13.48 5.83
CA HIS A 177 26.72 -14.14 4.87
C HIS A 177 25.25 -13.90 5.23
N GLU A 178 24.48 -13.36 4.28
CA GLU A 178 23.03 -13.20 4.42
C GLU A 178 22.32 -14.51 4.06
N GLN A 179 21.63 -15.09 5.04
CA GLN A 179 20.69 -16.17 4.84
C GLN A 179 19.27 -15.64 4.69
N TRP A 180 18.43 -16.40 3.97
CA TRP A 180 17.02 -16.09 3.85
C TRP A 180 16.16 -17.35 3.79
N ALA A 181 14.94 -17.25 4.31
CA ALA A 181 13.95 -18.31 4.26
C ALA A 181 12.55 -17.74 4.12
N THR A 182 11.70 -18.41 3.34
CA THR A 182 10.29 -18.04 3.16
C THR A 182 9.40 -19.11 3.78
N VAL A 183 8.56 -18.71 4.73
CA VAL A 183 7.65 -19.61 5.43
C VAL A 183 6.21 -19.30 5.05
N ASN A 184 5.45 -20.33 4.67
CA ASN A 184 4.04 -20.20 4.29
C ASN A 184 3.14 -20.30 5.53
N LEU A 185 2.36 -19.24 5.78
CA LEU A 185 1.45 -19.10 6.92
C LEU A 185 0.26 -20.07 6.88
N MET A 186 -0.03 -20.68 5.73
CA MET A 186 -1.05 -21.71 5.63
C MET A 186 -0.59 -23.06 6.24
N ARG A 187 0.71 -23.23 6.47
CA ARG A 187 1.32 -24.48 6.97
C ARG A 187 1.72 -24.39 8.45
N ILE A 188 1.11 -23.49 9.22
CA ILE A 188 1.31 -23.43 10.67
C ILE A 188 0.95 -24.80 11.26
N LYS A 189 1.92 -25.42 11.95
CA LYS A 189 1.70 -26.69 12.65
C LYS A 189 0.60 -26.45 13.69
N ASN A 190 -0.39 -27.34 13.75
CA ASN A 190 -1.36 -27.30 14.84
C ASN A 190 -0.62 -27.58 16.15
N ASP A 191 -1.02 -26.89 17.23
CA ASP A 191 -0.57 -27.20 18.59
C ASP A 191 -0.60 -28.71 18.79
N GLU A 192 0.55 -29.24 19.23
CA GLU A 192 0.69 -30.65 19.54
C GLU A 192 -0.32 -31.00 20.63
N ALA A 193 -1.40 -31.68 20.23
CA ALA A 193 -2.21 -32.40 21.20
C ALA A 193 -1.33 -33.52 21.76
N LYS A 194 -0.65 -33.25 22.90
CA LYS A 194 0.07 -34.25 23.68
C LYS A 194 -0.90 -35.32 24.15
N ASN A 195 -1.07 -36.36 23.34
CA ASN A 195 -1.67 -37.60 23.78
C ASN A 195 -0.54 -38.49 24.31
N LYS A 196 -0.74 -39.03 25.51
CA LYS A 196 0.27 -39.55 26.44
C LYS A 196 1.21 -40.66 25.93
N ASP A 197 1.13 -41.08 24.67
CA ASP A 197 1.96 -42.17 24.13
C ASP A 197 2.27 -42.13 22.63
N LYS A 198 1.92 -41.05 21.89
CA LYS A 198 2.34 -40.89 20.48
C LYS A 198 2.04 -39.48 19.95
N THR A 199 3.08 -38.72 19.63
CA THR A 199 2.97 -37.46 18.88
C THR A 199 2.68 -37.76 17.41
N ILE A 200 1.40 -37.80 17.05
CA ILE A 200 1.00 -37.82 15.64
C ILE A 200 1.00 -36.35 15.19
N VAL A 201 2.10 -35.91 14.57
CA VAL A 201 2.16 -34.61 13.89
C VAL A 201 1.19 -34.68 12.71
N LYS A 202 -0.05 -34.25 12.93
CA LYS A 202 -1.00 -34.07 11.83
C LYS A 202 -0.56 -32.83 11.07
N ASN A 203 0.10 -33.03 9.93
CA ASN A 203 0.35 -32.02 8.90
C ASN A 203 -0.98 -31.56 8.26
N GLY A 204 -1.86 -30.94 9.05
CA GLY A 204 -3.13 -30.39 8.63
C GLY A 204 -3.03 -28.87 8.49
N ILE A 205 -3.76 -28.31 7.53
CA ILE A 205 -3.91 -26.87 7.35
C ILE A 205 -4.63 -26.30 8.58
N ASN A 206 -3.98 -25.38 9.32
CA ASN A 206 -4.61 -24.70 10.45
C ASN A 206 -5.45 -23.51 9.96
N LEU A 207 -6.68 -23.79 9.55
CA LEU A 207 -7.62 -22.76 9.08
C LEU A 207 -7.93 -21.71 10.16
N LYS A 208 -7.96 -22.09 11.45
CA LYS A 208 -8.29 -21.15 12.54
C LYS A 208 -7.19 -20.09 12.72
N ALA A 209 -5.93 -20.51 12.77
CA ALA A 209 -4.80 -19.59 12.82
C ALA A 209 -4.73 -18.73 11.55
N TYR A 210 -4.99 -19.33 10.40
CA TYR A 210 -5.02 -18.63 9.12
C TYR A 210 -6.12 -17.54 9.05
N PHE A 211 -7.36 -17.85 9.48
CA PHE A 211 -8.43 -16.84 9.55
C PHE A 211 -8.12 -15.73 10.57
N LYS A 212 -7.44 -16.05 11.67
CA LYS A 212 -6.99 -15.04 12.63
C LYS A 212 -5.97 -14.09 11.99
N ILE A 213 -5.02 -14.61 11.21
CA ILE A 213 -4.07 -13.81 10.42
C ILE A 213 -4.82 -12.89 9.45
N LEU A 214 -5.79 -13.43 8.69
CA LEU A 214 -6.62 -12.62 7.78
C LEU A 214 -7.41 -11.53 8.51
N SER A 215 -7.92 -11.82 9.71
CA SER A 215 -8.61 -10.82 10.53
C SER A 215 -7.65 -9.72 11.01
N CYS A 216 -6.42 -10.07 11.40
CA CYS A 216 -5.40 -9.08 11.75
C CYS A 216 -5.01 -8.24 10.52
N GLU A 217 -4.80 -8.88 9.37
CA GLU A 217 -4.54 -8.20 8.10
C GLU A 217 -5.64 -7.18 7.79
N LEU A 218 -6.92 -7.59 7.85
CA LEU A 218 -8.07 -6.71 7.64
C LEU A 218 -8.09 -5.55 8.64
N LYS A 219 -7.85 -5.81 9.92
CA LYS A 219 -7.79 -4.79 10.99
C LYS A 219 -6.73 -3.73 10.67
N TYR A 220 -5.51 -4.14 10.31
CA TYR A 220 -4.42 -3.23 10.02
C TYR A 220 -4.58 -2.52 8.68
N GLN A 221 -5.10 -3.19 7.65
CA GLN A 221 -5.43 -2.55 6.38
C GLN A 221 -6.53 -1.51 6.55
N ALA A 222 -7.62 -1.83 7.24
CA ALA A 222 -8.72 -0.90 7.51
C ALA A 222 -8.24 0.27 8.39
N SER A 223 -7.51 -0.01 9.46
CA SER A 223 -6.93 1.04 10.31
C SER A 223 -6.00 1.95 9.50
N SER A 224 -5.13 1.39 8.67
CA SER A 224 -4.26 2.18 7.78
C SER A 224 -5.09 3.04 6.83
N PHE A 225 -6.14 2.47 6.23
CA PHE A 225 -7.03 3.17 5.30
C PHE A 225 -7.71 4.39 5.91
N PHE A 226 -8.19 4.30 7.16
CA PHE A 226 -8.90 5.39 7.82
C PHE A 226 -7.99 6.36 8.59
N THR A 227 -6.82 5.91 9.04
CA THR A 227 -5.91 6.74 9.85
C THR A 227 -4.99 7.60 8.98
N HIS A 228 -4.58 7.07 7.83
CA HIS A 228 -3.58 7.69 6.97
C HIS A 228 -4.24 8.22 5.70
N ARG A 229 -4.26 9.55 5.56
CA ARG A 229 -4.85 10.25 4.41
C ARG A 229 -4.25 9.78 3.09
N GLU A 230 -2.99 9.38 3.08
CA GLU A 230 -2.26 8.92 1.90
C GLU A 230 -2.95 7.73 1.23
N ASN A 231 -3.51 6.80 2.03
CA ASN A 231 -4.26 5.66 1.48
C ASN A 231 -5.49 6.14 0.74
N LEU A 232 -6.23 7.11 1.30
CA LEU A 232 -7.42 7.66 0.67
C LEU A 232 -7.07 8.47 -0.58
N ASP A 233 -6.04 9.29 -0.52
CA ASP A 233 -5.58 10.14 -1.63
C ASP A 233 -5.13 9.32 -2.85
N ILE A 234 -4.67 8.08 -2.62
CA ILE A 234 -4.29 7.13 -3.66
C ILE A 234 -5.47 6.24 -4.09
N LEU A 235 -6.34 5.82 -3.17
CA LEU A 235 -7.41 4.86 -3.48
C LEU A 235 -8.69 5.51 -4.02
N ALA A 236 -9.01 6.75 -3.61
CA ALA A 236 -10.23 7.45 -3.99
C ALA A 236 -10.47 7.51 -5.51
N PRO A 237 -9.46 7.79 -6.37
CA PRO A 237 -9.67 7.83 -7.82
C PRO A 237 -10.09 6.49 -8.41
N TYR A 238 -9.59 5.37 -7.86
CA TYR A 238 -10.01 4.03 -8.29
C TYR A 238 -11.44 3.74 -7.86
N PHE A 239 -11.80 4.06 -6.61
CA PHE A 239 -13.18 3.89 -6.16
C PHE A 239 -14.13 4.67 -7.05
N LEU A 240 -13.81 5.91 -7.37
CA LEU A 240 -14.65 6.76 -8.23
C LEU A 240 -14.73 6.21 -9.65
N GLY A 241 -13.62 5.71 -10.22
CA GLY A 241 -13.60 5.03 -11.51
C GLY A 241 -14.46 3.76 -11.52
N CYS A 242 -14.29 2.88 -10.53
CA CYS A 242 -15.08 1.66 -10.36
C CYS A 242 -16.57 1.98 -10.17
N PHE A 243 -16.92 2.93 -9.31
CA PHE A 243 -18.30 3.35 -9.10
C PHE A 243 -18.91 3.93 -10.38
N SER A 244 -18.14 4.69 -11.17
CA SER A 244 -18.60 5.21 -12.46
C SER A 244 -18.91 4.10 -13.46
N ILE A 245 -18.01 3.11 -13.58
CA ILE A 245 -18.20 1.94 -14.45
C ILE A 245 -19.39 1.10 -13.99
N LEU A 246 -19.48 0.80 -12.68
CA LEU A 246 -20.59 0.03 -12.11
C LEU A 246 -21.92 0.77 -12.28
N SER A 247 -21.94 2.08 -12.05
CA SER A 247 -23.13 2.91 -12.26
C SER A 247 -23.60 2.85 -13.71
N PHE A 248 -22.67 2.93 -14.66
CA PHE A 248 -23.01 2.81 -16.08
C PHE A 248 -23.58 1.42 -16.44
N ILE A 249 -22.94 0.33 -15.98
CA ILE A 249 -23.36 -1.05 -16.26
C ILE A 249 -24.73 -1.35 -15.63
N TYR A 250 -24.94 -0.93 -14.39
CA TYR A 250 -26.15 -1.24 -13.61
C TYR A 250 -27.19 -0.12 -13.60
N ASN A 251 -27.03 0.89 -14.48
CA ASN A 251 -27.85 2.10 -14.50
C ASN A 251 -29.36 1.79 -14.43
N LYS A 252 -29.85 0.85 -15.25
CA LYS A 252 -31.27 0.44 -15.26
C LYS A 252 -31.76 -0.04 -13.89
N LYS A 253 -31.00 -0.93 -13.23
CA LYS A 253 -31.36 -1.46 -11.90
C LYS A 253 -31.28 -0.39 -10.81
N ILE A 254 -30.27 0.50 -10.89
CA ILE A 254 -30.10 1.60 -9.93
C ILE A 254 -31.30 2.57 -10.03
N ILE A 255 -31.73 2.92 -11.24
CA ILE A 255 -32.91 3.77 -11.45
C ILE A 255 -34.18 3.09 -10.94
N GLU A 256 -34.35 1.78 -11.15
CA GLU A 256 -35.50 1.03 -10.62
C GLU A 256 -35.53 1.03 -9.09
N ILE A 257 -34.39 0.81 -8.44
CA ILE A 257 -34.27 0.86 -6.97
C ILE A 257 -34.62 2.27 -6.46
N LEU A 258 -34.08 3.32 -7.09
CA LEU A 258 -34.36 4.72 -6.72
C LEU A 258 -35.84 5.08 -6.84
N LYS A 259 -36.52 4.61 -7.89
CA LYS A 259 -37.96 4.80 -8.05
C LYS A 259 -38.78 4.04 -7.01
N GLY A 260 -38.32 2.84 -6.62
CA GLY A 260 -38.95 2.05 -5.56
C GLY A 260 -38.87 2.69 -4.17
N PHE A 261 -37.86 3.53 -3.92
CA PHE A 261 -37.74 4.30 -2.67
C PHE A 261 -38.58 5.59 -2.64
N SER A 262 -39.05 6.08 -3.80
CA SER A 262 -39.85 7.32 -3.88
C SER A 262 -41.36 7.06 -3.97
N SER A 263 -41.79 5.81 -3.81
CA SER A 263 -43.21 5.40 -3.76
C SER A 263 -43.60 4.97 -2.36
#